data_AF-A0A2S5LLL4-F1
#
_entry.id   AF-A0A2S5LLL4-F1
#
_cell.length_a   1.000
_cell.length_b   1.000
_cell.length_c   1.000
_cell.angle_alpha   90.00
_cell.angle_beta   90.00
_cell.angle_gamma   90.00
#
_symmetry.space_group_name_H-M   'P 1'
#
loop_
_entity.id
_entity.type
_entity.pdbx_description
1 polymer ?
#
loop_
_entity_poly.entity_id
_entity_poly.type
_entity_poly.pdbx_seq_one_letter_code
_entity_poly.pdbx_strand_id
1 'polypeptide(L)'
;MDTVSAATKSRRGFASMTPERQREIARKGGKSVPGDQRSFAKNPELASSAGRKGGLAVNSAKRSFSVDRQLASQAGKKGGHASRNTRPEDDIISEGA
;
A
#
# COMPACT_ATOMS: atom_id res chain seq x y z
N MET A 1 51.43 -25.02 13.27
CA MET A 1 50.22 -25.66 12.71
C MET A 1 49.11 -24.66 12.84
N ASP A 2 48.98 -23.79 11.85
CA ASP A 2 48.07 -22.65 11.90
C ASP A 2 46.68 -23.11 11.49
N THR A 3 45.80 -23.27 12.48
CA THR A 3 44.40 -23.62 12.24
C THR A 3 43.67 -22.41 11.69
N VAL A 4 43.36 -22.43 10.39
CA VAL A 4 42.52 -21.44 9.71
C VAL A 4 41.13 -21.45 10.36
N SER A 5 40.86 -20.44 11.19
CA SER A 5 39.57 -20.21 11.81
C SER A 5 38.52 -19.96 10.73
N ALA A 6 37.64 -20.94 10.51
CA ALA A 6 36.51 -20.84 9.59
C ALA A 6 35.62 -19.66 10.04
N ALA A 7 35.67 -18.56 9.30
CA ALA A 7 34.94 -17.34 9.60
C ALA A 7 33.42 -17.63 9.67
N THR A 8 32.90 -17.75 10.90
CA THR A 8 31.47 -17.84 11.18
C THR A 8 30.74 -16.65 10.56
N LYS A 9 29.87 -16.91 9.58
CA LYS A 9 29.07 -15.90 8.88
C LYS A 9 28.14 -15.22 9.89
N SER A 10 28.51 -14.04 10.37
CA SER A 10 27.70 -13.30 11.35
C SER A 10 26.30 -12.99 10.78
N ARG A 11 25.25 -13.16 11.58
CA ARG A 11 23.88 -12.80 11.20
C ARG A 11 23.78 -11.28 11.00
N ARG A 12 23.88 -10.83 9.75
CA ARG A 12 23.74 -9.42 9.34
C ARG A 12 22.49 -9.26 8.46
N GLY A 13 22.07 -8.01 8.26
CA GLY A 13 20.99 -7.66 7.34
C GLY A 13 19.59 -7.67 7.96
N PHE A 14 18.61 -7.28 7.15
CA PHE A 14 17.23 -7.01 7.57
C PHE A 14 16.55 -8.21 8.23
N ALA A 15 16.71 -9.41 7.68
CA ALA A 15 16.14 -10.64 8.22
C ALA A 15 16.73 -11.05 9.59
N SER A 16 17.92 -10.58 9.92
CA SER A 16 18.58 -10.86 11.21
C SER A 16 18.18 -9.88 12.32
N MET A 17 17.42 -8.82 12.00
CA MET A 17 16.95 -7.83 12.97
C MET A 17 15.70 -8.31 13.72
N THR A 18 15.38 -7.68 14.85
CA THR A 18 14.13 -7.93 15.57
C THR A 18 12.91 -7.54 14.71
N PRO A 19 11.76 -8.25 14.84
CA PRO A 19 10.55 -7.94 14.10
C PRO A 19 10.10 -6.47 14.24
N GLU A 20 10.29 -5.88 15.42
CA GLU A 20 9.96 -4.50 15.72
C GLU A 20 10.79 -3.54 14.88
N ARG A 21 12.11 -3.76 14.82
CA ARG A 21 13.05 -2.94 14.04
C ARG A 21 12.81 -3.11 12.53
N GLN A 22 12.49 -4.32 12.08
CA GLN A 22 12.09 -4.57 10.68
C GLN A 22 10.84 -3.78 10.31
N ARG A 23 9.78 -3.83 11.14
CA ARG A 23 8.54 -3.06 10.93
C ARG A 23 8.81 -1.57 10.92
N GLU A 24 9.67 -1.07 11.81
CA GLU A 24 10.02 0.35 11.86
C GLU A 24 10.73 0.80 10.58
N ILE A 25 11.72 0.03 10.11
CA ILE A 25 12.42 0.32 8.86
C ILE A 25 11.47 0.23 7.66
N ALA A 26 10.62 -0.80 7.59
CA ALA A 26 9.62 -0.92 6.53
C ALA A 26 8.64 0.26 6.53
N ARG A 27 8.21 0.72 7.70
CA ARG A 27 7.35 1.91 7.86
C ARG A 27 8.06 3.17 7.41
N LYS A 28 9.35 3.34 7.76
CA LYS A 28 10.19 4.46 7.30
C LYS A 28 10.36 4.45 5.79
N GLY A 29 10.66 3.29 5.19
CA GLY A 29 10.71 3.11 3.74
C GLY A 29 9.41 3.48 3.05
N GLY A 30 8.26 3.00 3.54
CA GLY A 30 6.94 3.35 3.00
C GLY A 30 6.54 4.83 3.19
N LYS A 31 7.15 5.55 4.14
CA LYS A 31 6.95 6.99 4.37
C LYS A 31 7.99 7.89 3.68
N SER A 32 9.03 7.31 3.07
CA SER A 32 10.12 8.06 2.42
C SER A 32 9.64 9.00 1.31
N VAL A 33 8.55 8.64 0.63
CA VAL A 33 7.94 9.45 -0.42
C VAL A 33 6.65 10.08 0.11
N PRO A 34 6.52 11.43 0.05
CA PRO A 34 5.27 12.13 0.36
C PRO A 34 4.09 11.53 -0.40
N GLY A 35 2.89 11.55 0.20
CA GLY A 35 1.68 10.92 -0.36
C GLY A 35 1.46 11.27 -1.84
N ASP A 36 1.47 12.56 -2.14
CA ASP A 36 1.18 13.13 -3.46
C ASP A 36 2.29 12.85 -4.48
N GLN A 37 3.49 12.51 -4.00
CA GLN A 37 4.64 12.23 -4.87
C GLN A 37 4.77 10.76 -5.24
N ARG A 38 3.97 9.87 -4.66
CA ARG A 38 3.97 8.43 -4.94
C ARG A 38 3.47 8.14 -6.35
N SER A 39 4.05 7.13 -7.01
CA SER A 39 3.68 6.76 -8.37
C SER A 39 2.19 6.41 -8.52
N PHE A 40 1.59 5.74 -7.53
CA PHE A 40 0.16 5.41 -7.54
C PHE A 40 -0.76 6.61 -7.28
N ALA A 41 -0.28 7.66 -6.61
CA ALA A 41 -1.06 8.89 -6.44
C ALA A 41 -1.05 9.73 -7.71
N LYS A 42 0.10 9.78 -8.42
CA LYS A 42 0.26 10.52 -9.68
C LYS A 42 -0.40 9.85 -10.88
N ASN A 43 -0.48 8.52 -10.90
CA ASN A 43 -1.02 7.77 -12.02
C ASN A 43 -2.13 6.81 -11.54
N PRO A 44 -3.41 7.23 -11.62
CA PRO A 44 -4.54 6.39 -11.25
C PRO A 44 -4.65 5.11 -12.08
N GLU A 45 -4.25 5.13 -13.34
CA GLU A 45 -4.29 3.95 -14.21
C GLU A 45 -3.27 2.90 -13.78
N LEU A 46 -2.07 3.34 -13.37
CA LEU A 46 -1.07 2.46 -12.77
C LEU A 46 -1.59 1.83 -11.46
N ALA A 47 -2.27 2.62 -10.62
CA ALA A 47 -2.85 2.11 -9.38
C ALA A 47 -3.96 1.08 -9.65
N SER A 48 -4.86 1.38 -10.58
CA SER A 48 -5.96 0.51 -10.99
C SER A 48 -5.45 -0.80 -11.60
N SER A 49 -4.53 -0.73 -12.56
CA SER A 49 -3.95 -1.89 -13.23
C SER A 49 -3.16 -2.79 -12.27
N ALA A 50 -2.34 -2.20 -11.38
CA ALA A 50 -1.61 -2.94 -10.36
C ALA A 50 -2.57 -3.62 -9.36
N GLY A 51 -3.60 -2.90 -8.89
CA GLY A 51 -4.64 -3.44 -8.02
C GLY A 51 -5.38 -4.61 -8.66
N ARG A 52 -5.80 -4.46 -9.92
CA ARG A 52 -6.45 -5.53 -10.70
C ARG A 52 -5.55 -6.76 -10.81
N LYS A 53 -4.28 -6.57 -11.20
CA LYS A 53 -3.31 -7.66 -11.34
C LYS A 53 -3.11 -8.41 -10.02
N GLY A 54 -2.99 -7.69 -8.90
CA GLY A 54 -2.88 -8.28 -7.57
C GLY A 54 -4.12 -9.09 -7.17
N GLY A 55 -5.31 -8.57 -7.46
CA GLY A 55 -6.57 -9.29 -7.21
C GLY A 55 -6.74 -10.56 -8.05
N LEU A 56 -6.21 -10.57 -9.28
CA LEU A 56 -6.23 -11.73 -10.16
C LEU A 56 -5.33 -12.88 -9.66
N ALA A 57 -4.25 -12.58 -8.94
CA ALA A 57 -3.36 -13.60 -8.37
C ALA A 57 -4.05 -14.46 -7.29
N VAL A 58 -5.18 -13.99 -6.74
CA VAL A 58 -5.99 -14.73 -5.78
C VAL A 58 -7.08 -15.50 -6.53
N ASN A 59 -7.25 -16.78 -6.19
CA ASN A 59 -8.34 -17.61 -6.67
C ASN A 59 -9.68 -16.90 -6.45
N SER A 60 -10.54 -16.86 -7.47
CA SER A 60 -11.82 -16.13 -7.47
C SER A 60 -12.71 -16.46 -6.26
N ALA A 61 -12.75 -17.73 -5.84
CA ALA A 61 -13.52 -18.20 -4.69
C ALA A 61 -12.93 -17.77 -3.34
N LYS A 62 -11.64 -17.42 -3.30
CA LYS A 62 -10.91 -17.00 -2.09
C LYS A 62 -10.65 -15.50 -2.03
N ARG A 63 -11.10 -14.72 -3.03
CA ARG A 63 -10.96 -13.26 -2.99
C ARG A 63 -11.79 -12.70 -1.84
N SER A 64 -11.20 -11.83 -1.03
CA SER A 64 -11.87 -11.24 0.14
C SER A 64 -13.22 -10.60 -0.22
N PHE A 65 -13.31 -9.97 -1.39
CA PHE A 65 -14.54 -9.35 -1.89
C PHE A 65 -15.61 -10.34 -2.38
N SER A 66 -15.22 -11.57 -2.73
CA SER A 66 -16.16 -12.64 -3.10
C SER A 66 -16.69 -13.38 -1.87
N VAL A 67 -15.86 -13.51 -0.84
CA VAL A 67 -16.18 -14.26 0.39
C VAL A 67 -17.02 -13.41 1.34
N ASP A 68 -16.68 -12.12 1.49
CA ASP A 68 -17.37 -11.20 2.41
C ASP A 68 -18.01 -10.04 1.65
N ARG A 69 -19.33 -10.11 1.49
CA ARG A 69 -20.15 -9.08 0.84
C ARG A 69 -20.13 -7.76 1.62
N GLN A 70 -20.07 -7.80 2.95
CA GLN A 70 -20.03 -6.59 3.77
C GLN A 70 -18.72 -5.86 3.57
N LEU A 71 -17.59 -6.60 3.58
CA LEU A 71 -16.28 -6.04 3.27
C LEU A 71 -16.23 -5.42 1.87
N ALA A 72 -16.79 -6.10 0.87
CA ALA A 72 -16.87 -5.55 -0.50
C ALA A 72 -17.67 -4.25 -0.55
N SER A 73 -18.82 -4.20 0.12
CA SER A 73 -19.64 -3.00 0.19
C SER A 73 -18.91 -1.84 0.89
N GLN A 74 -18.26 -2.11 2.03
CA GLN A 74 -17.50 -1.10 2.77
C GLN A 74 -16.32 -0.55 1.95
N ALA A 75 -15.57 -1.43 1.29
CA ALA A 75 -14.47 -1.03 0.42
C ALA A 75 -14.97 -0.18 -0.77
N GLY A 76 -16.07 -0.58 -1.40
CA GLY A 76 -16.71 0.18 -2.49
C GLY A 76 -17.18 1.56 -2.04
N LYS A 77 -17.87 1.65 -0.89
CA LYS A 77 -18.28 2.93 -0.28
C LYS A 77 -17.07 3.81 -0.04
N LYS A 78 -16.02 3.31 0.63
CA LYS A 78 -14.80 4.07 0.92
C LYS A 78 -14.13 4.60 -0.35
N GLY A 79 -14.03 3.77 -1.40
CA GLY A 79 -13.51 4.19 -2.70
C GLY A 79 -14.36 5.30 -3.34
N GLY A 80 -15.69 5.17 -3.28
CA GLY A 80 -16.61 6.18 -3.80
C GLY A 80 -16.66 7.48 -2.98
N HIS A 81 -16.28 7.45 -1.71
CA HIS A 81 -16.08 8.68 -0.90
C HIS A 81 -14.76 9.36 -1.27
N ALA A 82 -13.69 8.59 -1.48
CA ALA A 82 -12.39 9.13 -1.88
C ALA A 82 -12.45 9.83 -3.25
N SER A 83 -13.25 9.30 -4.20
CA SER A 83 -13.44 9.92 -5.52
C SER A 83 -14.39 11.12 -5.52
N ARG A 84 -15.20 11.31 -4.47
CA ARG A 84 -16.07 12.49 -4.31
C ARG A 84 -15.31 13.69 -3.75
N ASN A 85 -14.38 13.48 -2.83
CA ASN A 85 -13.58 14.55 -2.24
C ASN A 85 -12.56 15.19 -3.19
N THR A 86 -12.34 14.64 -4.39
CA THR A 86 -11.39 15.17 -5.39
C THR A 86 -12.09 15.92 -6.53
N ARG A 87 -13.38 16.24 -6.42
CA ARG A 87 -14.07 17.11 -7.38
C ARG A 87 -13.98 18.57 -6.90
N PRO A 88 -13.41 19.50 -7.69
CA PRO A 88 -13.24 20.89 -7.30
C PRO A 88 -14.52 21.73 -7.50
N GLU A 89 -15.66 21.32 -6.96
CA GLU A 89 -16.98 21.88 -7.34
C GLU A 89 -17.85 22.38 -6.18
N ASP A 90 -17.28 22.92 -5.09
CA ASP A 90 -18.09 23.52 -4.00
C ASP A 90 -17.53 24.87 -3.46
N ASP A 91 -16.76 25.65 -4.25
CA ASP A 91 -16.27 27.00 -3.83
C ASP A 91 -16.65 28.14 -4.81
N ILE A 92 -17.49 27.90 -5.82
CA ILE A 92 -17.97 28.95 -6.72
C ILE A 92 -19.49 28.94 -6.67
N ILE A 93 -20.09 30.12 -6.49
CA ILE A 93 -21.54 30.44 -6.46
C ILE A 93 -22.20 30.41 -5.06
N SER A 94 -21.84 31.37 -4.20
CA SER A 94 -22.81 31.99 -3.29
C SER A 94 -22.43 33.45 -3.01
N GLU A 95 -22.40 34.26 -4.07
CA GLU A 95 -22.44 35.73 -3.97
C GLU A 95 -23.43 36.21 -5.03
N GLY A 96 -24.57 36.75 -4.59
CA GLY A 96 -25.52 37.48 -5.45
C GLY A 96 -26.83 36.77 -5.79
N ALA A 97 -27.81 36.90 -4.89
CA ALA A 97 -29.22 37.19 -5.20
C ALA A 97 -29.93 37.66 -3.93
#